data_AF-A0A0G2BN15-F1
#
_entry.id   AF-A0A0G2BN15-F1
#
_cell.length_a   1.000
_cell.length_b   1.000
_cell.length_c   1.000
_cell.angle_alpha   90.00
_cell.angle_beta   90.00
_cell.angle_gamma   90.00
#
_symmetry.space_group_name_H-M   'P 1'
#
loop_
_entity.id
_entity.type
_entity.pdbx_description
1 polymer ?
#
loop_
_entity_poly.entity_id
_entity_poly.type
_entity_poly.pdbx_seq_one_letter_code
_entity_poly.pdbx_strand_id
1 'polypeptide(L)'
;MTKIVLTAILSVFLIFLFGQIWSFSGKAREAEGRYAGLREELDRAREDKEALERDFEFYLNPANLEKELRARFNYRLPGEKLIIIVPAPSASGTP
;
A
#
# COMPACT_ATOMS: atom_id res chain seq x y z
N MET A 1 28.08 -4.88 -58.28
CA MET A 1 28.06 -5.99 -57.29
C MET A 1 28.43 -5.53 -55.89
N THR A 2 29.57 -4.86 -55.68
CA THR A 2 30.04 -4.37 -54.36
C THR A 2 29.02 -3.51 -53.61
N LYS A 3 28.33 -2.61 -54.30
CA LYS A 3 27.30 -1.76 -53.68
C LYS A 3 26.13 -2.56 -53.11
N ILE A 4 25.66 -3.59 -53.82
CA ILE A 4 24.53 -4.43 -53.40
C ILE A 4 24.90 -5.27 -52.17
N VAL A 5 26.12 -5.80 -52.14
CA VAL A 5 26.65 -6.54 -50.97
C VAL A 5 26.77 -5.61 -49.76
N LEU A 6 27.25 -4.38 -49.96
CA LEU A 6 27.33 -3.37 -48.90
C LEU A 6 25.95 -3.01 -48.35
N THR A 7 24.94 -2.80 -49.22
CA THR A 7 23.57 -2.52 -48.77
C THR A 7 22.97 -3.70 -48.01
N ALA A 8 23.21 -4.93 -48.47
CA ALA A 8 22.71 -6.12 -47.79
C ALA A 8 23.30 -6.28 -46.37
N ILE A 9 24.60 -6.07 -46.21
CA ILE A 9 25.28 -6.09 -44.90
C ILE A 9 24.72 -4.99 -43.99
N LEU A 10 24.55 -3.78 -44.52
CA LEU A 10 24.01 -2.65 -43.76
C LEU A 10 22.57 -2.93 -43.28
N SER A 11 21.74 -3.53 -44.12
CA SER A 11 20.37 -3.92 -43.77
C SER A 11 20.34 -4.97 -42.65
N VAL A 12 21.19 -6.00 -42.72
CA VAL A 12 21.28 -7.02 -41.65
C VAL A 12 21.76 -6.39 -40.34
N PHE A 13 22.73 -5.48 -40.42
CA PHE A 13 23.24 -4.76 -39.25
C PHE A 13 22.17 -3.88 -38.59
N LEU A 14 21.35 -3.19 -39.40
CA LEU A 14 20.21 -2.41 -38.91
C LEU A 14 19.18 -3.28 -38.20
N ILE A 15 18.79 -4.41 -38.78
CA ILE A 15 17.84 -5.35 -38.15
C ILE A 15 18.38 -5.85 -36.81
N PHE A 16 19.67 -6.16 -36.74
CA PHE A 16 20.33 -6.59 -35.50
C PHE A 16 20.28 -5.50 -34.42
N LEU A 17 20.62 -4.25 -34.78
CA LEU A 17 20.55 -3.12 -33.84
C LEU A 17 19.13 -2.86 -33.34
N PHE A 18 18.13 -2.92 -34.23
CA PHE A 18 16.73 -2.76 -33.84
C PHE A 18 16.27 -3.85 -32.85
N GLY A 19 16.66 -5.11 -33.09
CA GLY A 19 16.39 -6.20 -32.16
C GLY A 19 17.04 -5.99 -30.79
N GLN A 20 18.29 -5.48 -30.77
CA GLN A 20 19.01 -5.19 -29.54
C GLN A 20 18.36 -4.05 -28.73
N ILE A 21 17.91 -2.97 -29.39
CA ILE A 21 17.16 -1.89 -28.75
C ILE A 21 15.87 -2.41 -28.12
N TRP A 22 15.12 -3.26 -28.83
CA TRP A 22 13.87 -3.83 -28.32
C TRP A 22 14.10 -4.72 -27.09
N SER A 23 15.12 -5.57 -27.12
CA SER A 23 15.48 -6.42 -25.98
C SER A 23 15.90 -5.59 -24.76
N PHE A 24 16.65 -4.52 -24.96
CA PHE A 24 17.11 -3.66 -23.88
C PHE A 24 15.97 -2.86 -23.24
N SER A 25 15.05 -2.33 -24.04
CA SER A 25 13.90 -1.58 -23.55
C SER A 25 12.94 -2.44 -22.71
N GLY A 26 12.79 -3.74 -23.03
CA GLY A 26 11.98 -4.66 -22.25
C GLY A 26 12.58 -4.92 -20.86
N LYS A 27 13.89 -5.16 -20.79
CA LYS A 27 14.61 -5.42 -19.52
C LYS A 27 14.61 -4.19 -18.60
N ALA A 28 14.73 -2.99 -19.17
CA ALA A 28 14.67 -1.75 -18.39
C ALA A 28 13.30 -1.57 -17.71
N ARG A 29 12.20 -1.82 -18.44
CA ARG A 29 10.85 -1.74 -17.88
C ARG A 29 10.57 -2.79 -16.82
N GLU A 30 11.05 -4.02 -17.00
CA GLU A 30 10.89 -5.08 -16.01
C GLU A 30 11.67 -4.77 -14.72
N ALA A 31 12.90 -4.27 -14.85
CA ALA A 31 13.71 -3.85 -13.71
C ALA A 31 13.07 -2.68 -12.95
N GLU A 32 12.53 -1.69 -13.68
CA GLU A 32 11.83 -0.54 -13.08
C GLU A 32 10.54 -0.98 -12.37
N GLY A 33 9.76 -1.87 -12.98
CA GLY A 33 8.55 -2.42 -12.36
C GLY A 33 8.83 -3.21 -11.08
N ARG A 34 9.89 -4.04 -11.08
CA ARG A 34 10.32 -4.75 -9.87
C ARG A 34 10.80 -3.78 -8.80
N TYR A 35 11.58 -2.77 -9.16
CA TYR A 35 12.04 -1.77 -8.20
C TYR A 35 10.89 -0.97 -7.60
N ALA A 36 9.91 -0.57 -8.41
CA ALA A 36 8.71 0.11 -7.95
C ALA A 36 7.90 -0.76 -6.97
N GLY A 37 7.70 -2.04 -7.29
CA GLY A 37 7.00 -2.99 -6.41
C GLY A 37 7.72 -3.21 -5.08
N LEU A 38 9.05 -3.43 -5.11
CA LEU A 38 9.83 -3.56 -3.88
C LEU A 38 9.81 -2.29 -3.03
N ARG A 39 9.80 -1.12 -3.68
CA ARG A 39 9.73 0.15 -2.97
C ARG A 39 8.37 0.34 -2.28
N GLU A 40 7.29 0.00 -2.97
CA GLU A 40 5.95 0.05 -2.39
C GLU A 40 5.81 -0.92 -1.20
N GLU A 41 6.33 -2.13 -1.32
CA GLU A 41 6.34 -3.11 -0.23
C GLU A 41 7.14 -2.61 0.98
N LEU A 42 8.29 -1.96 0.74
CA LEU A 42 9.12 -1.39 1.78
C LEU A 42 8.44 -0.20 2.47
N ASP A 43 7.77 0.67 1.71
CA ASP A 43 7.04 1.80 2.26
C ASP A 43 5.86 1.32 3.13
N ARG A 44 5.10 0.31 2.68
CA ARG A 44 4.05 -0.32 3.52
C ARG A 44 4.61 -0.94 4.79
N ALA A 45 5.72 -1.67 4.69
CA ALA A 45 6.34 -2.29 5.86
C ALA A 45 6.84 -1.25 6.88
N ARG A 46 7.24 -0.06 6.43
CA ARG A 46 7.60 1.06 7.32
C ARG A 46 6.37 1.64 8.01
N GLU A 47 5.29 1.86 7.27
CA GLU A 47 4.02 2.35 7.83
C GLU A 47 3.47 1.37 8.88
N ASP A 48 3.49 0.07 8.59
CA ASP A 48 3.07 -0.98 9.52
C ASP A 48 3.93 -1.00 10.79
N LYS A 49 5.25 -0.82 10.64
CA LYS A 49 6.16 -0.71 11.78
C LYS A 49 5.84 0.50 12.65
N GLU A 50 5.65 1.67 12.05
CA GLU A 50 5.32 2.90 12.78
C GLU A 50 3.96 2.80 13.48
N ALA A 51 2.97 2.18 12.84
CA ALA A 51 1.69 1.89 13.47
C ALA A 51 1.85 0.97 14.68
N LEU A 52 2.61 -0.12 14.52
CA LEU A 52 2.84 -1.07 15.60
C LEU A 52 3.62 -0.45 16.78
N GLU A 53 4.62 0.39 16.51
CA GLU A 53 5.35 1.12 17.56
C GLU A 53 4.42 2.07 18.33
N ARG A 54 3.53 2.79 17.64
CA ARG A 54 2.53 3.64 18.30
C ARG A 54 1.56 2.84 19.16
N ASP A 55 1.06 1.71 18.65
CA ASP A 55 0.17 0.84 19.40
C ASP A 55 0.88 0.27 20.63
N PHE A 56 2.15 -0.12 20.48
CA PHE A 56 2.96 -0.62 21.58
C PHE A 56 3.17 0.44 22.67
N GLU A 57 3.53 1.67 22.30
CA GLU A 57 3.65 2.79 23.24
C GLU A 57 2.30 3.12 23.92
N PHE A 58 1.20 3.05 23.16
CA PHE A 58 -0.13 3.28 23.70
C PHE A 58 -0.50 2.23 24.77
N TYR A 59 -0.26 0.95 24.49
CA TYR A 59 -0.57 -0.16 25.39
C TYR A 59 0.42 -0.33 26.54
N LEU A 60 1.64 0.21 26.42
CA LEU A 60 2.59 0.30 27.53
C LEU A 60 2.04 1.10 28.72
N ASN A 61 1.12 2.04 28.48
CA ASN A 61 0.44 2.76 29.55
C ASN A 61 -0.74 1.94 30.10
N PRO A 62 -0.69 1.46 31.36
CA PRO A 62 -1.73 0.61 31.91
C PRO A 62 -3.11 1.27 31.96
N ALA A 63 -3.19 2.60 32.07
CA ALA A 63 -4.46 3.32 32.03
C ALA A 63 -5.12 3.29 30.63
N ASN A 64 -4.31 3.26 29.57
CA ASN A 64 -4.81 3.13 28.20
C ASN A 64 -5.23 1.69 27.89
N LEU A 65 -4.46 0.72 28.39
CA LEU A 65 -4.81 -0.70 28.30
C LEU A 65 -6.16 -0.98 28.97
N GLU A 66 -6.41 -0.40 30.15
CA GLU A 66 -7.69 -0.52 30.85
C GLU A 66 -8.84 0.10 30.05
N LYS A 67 -8.65 1.27 29.43
CA LYS A 67 -9.66 1.91 28.58
C LYS A 67 -10.03 1.02 27.38
N GLU A 68 -9.04 0.44 26.70
CA GLU A 68 -9.26 -0.43 25.56
C GLU A 68 -9.98 -1.73 25.97
N LEU A 69 -9.61 -2.31 27.11
CA LEU A 69 -10.28 -3.48 27.69
C LEU A 69 -11.74 -3.15 28.06
N ARG A 70 -12.00 -2.00 28.67
CA ARG A 70 -13.36 -1.53 28.99
C ARG A 70 -14.19 -1.30 27.72
N ALA A 71 -13.60 -0.74 26.67
CA ALA A 71 -14.28 -0.52 25.39
C ALA A 71 -14.59 -1.83 24.65
N ARG A 72 -13.63 -2.75 24.54
CA ARG A 72 -13.80 -4.02 23.81
C ARG A 72 -14.72 -5.01 24.51
N PHE A 73 -14.63 -5.09 25.83
CA PHE A 73 -15.34 -6.11 26.61
C PHE A 73 -16.53 -5.55 27.39
N ASN A 74 -16.87 -4.26 27.23
CA ASN A 74 -17.91 -3.56 27.98
C ASN A 74 -17.75 -3.71 29.51
N TYR A 75 -16.51 -3.79 30.01
CA TYR A 75 -16.27 -3.89 31.45
C TYR A 75 -16.70 -2.60 32.15
N ARG A 76 -17.55 -2.74 33.17
CA ARG A 76 -17.97 -1.66 34.07
C ARG A 76 -17.57 -1.95 35.49
N LEU A 77 -17.28 -0.89 36.25
CA LEU A 77 -17.09 -1.03 37.68
C LEU A 77 -18.42 -1.42 38.36
N PRO A 78 -18.40 -2.19 39.47
CA PRO A 78 -19.60 -2.47 40.24
C PRO A 78 -20.22 -1.15 40.71
N GLY A 79 -21.40 -0.79 40.19
CA GLY A 79 -22.12 0.45 40.53
C GLY A 79 -22.17 1.53 39.43
N GLU A 80 -21.54 1.32 38.28
CA GLU A 80 -21.53 2.29 37.18
C GLU A 80 -22.86 2.28 36.40
N LYS A 81 -23.60 3.40 36.40
CA LYS A 81 -24.90 3.53 35.73
C LYS A 81 -24.72 3.78 34.23
N LEU A 82 -25.21 2.87 33.39
CA LEU A 82 -25.28 3.07 31.94
C LEU A 82 -26.44 4.01 31.59
N ILE A 83 -26.14 5.13 30.93
CA ILE A 83 -27.14 6.01 30.34
C ILE A 83 -27.18 5.71 28.84
N ILE A 84 -28.26 5.09 28.37
CA ILE A 84 -28.51 4.92 26.94
C ILE A 84 -29.34 6.12 26.48
N ILE A 85 -28.74 6.99 25.67
CA ILE A 85 -29.44 8.12 25.05
C ILE A 85 -30.02 7.63 23.73
N VAL A 86 -31.33 7.38 23.71
CA VAL A 86 -32.05 7.09 22.47
C VAL A 86 -32.52 8.42 21.88
N PRO A 87 -32.12 8.80 20.66
CA PRO A 87 -32.68 9.97 20.01
C PRO A 87 -34.18 9.73 19.77
N ALA A 88 -35.01 10.70 20.16
CA ALA A 88 -36.44 10.64 19.89
C ALA A 88 -36.64 10.50 18.37
N PRO A 89 -37.57 9.63 17.90
CA PRO A 89 -37.89 9.56 16.49
C PRO A 89 -38.29 10.97 16.07
N SER A 90 -37.53 11.53 15.13
CA SER A 90 -37.81 12.83 14.55
C SER A 90 -39.21 12.77 13.97
N ALA A 91 -40.18 13.31 14.71
CA ALA A 91 -41.50 13.64 14.23
C ALA A 91 -41.37 14.84 13.27
N SER A 92 -40.67 14.63 12.17
CA SER A 92 -40.78 15.43 10.95
C SER A 92 -41.55 14.59 9.94
N GLY A 93 -42.73 14.15 10.35
CA GLY A 93 -43.79 13.71 9.46
C GLY A 93 -44.89 14.75 9.57
N THR A 94 -45.10 15.51 8.52
CA THR A 94 -46.37 16.17 8.16
C THR A 94 -46.24 16.76 6.75
N PRO A 95 -47.36 16.92 6.02
CA PRO A 95 -47.66 16.19 4.77
C PRO A 95 -47.48 17.02 3.50
#